data_AF-A0AAP8U443-F1
#
_entry.id   AF-A0AAP8U443-F1
#
_cell.length_a   1.000
_cell.length_b   1.000
_cell.length_c   1.000
_cell.angle_alpha   90.00
_cell.angle_beta   90.00
_cell.angle_gamma   90.00
#
_symmetry.space_group_name_H-M   'P 1'
#
loop_
_entity.id
_entity.type
_entity.pdbx_description
1 polymer ?
#
loop_
_entity_poly.entity_id
_entity_poly.type
_entity_poly.pdbx_seq_one_letter_code
_entity_poly.pdbx_strand_id
1 'polypeptide(L)'
;MKKVVLSLFATSLLFSSPVWATDEKSKLPAFYENERVVDVKQIDPKFLSTAKNEVNQFLKGGTQFQLEKIKKFELVQGIDRKGILSFDWSLGEESATVEIEEKTGQILKAVTTFKMENLRSDQKQIVQTHYSQINNKANMNFNWVRITTDNTDEIKVHKASFFWANFNGIPNFIDIDLFTGKMIKYSIPMDAAHADQKYVDLAKQALSTLGRTSQIKEALRFHGPLASGVSEDQWGFSTQDGDYINIGAKTGRVYSLVLRYNDFDWPDKKISDSEVTKKANIILEKAFGMNSNEFTPATKEIKHRYGSYIMEKEDGTVAYVHMTKKGEIQSIRIKPTYFKQE
;
A
#
# COMPACT_ATOMS: atom_id res chain seq x y z
N MET A 1 52.85 30.41 53.60
CA MET A 1 52.27 31.73 53.90
C MET A 1 51.98 32.46 52.60
N LYS A 2 50.77 33.05 52.50
CA LYS A 2 50.38 34.20 51.63
C LYS A 2 50.53 33.97 50.12
N LYS A 3 49.42 33.76 49.40
CA LYS A 3 48.45 34.72 48.84
C LYS A 3 48.79 35.04 47.38
N VAL A 4 47.74 35.45 46.65
CA VAL A 4 47.68 36.07 45.30
C VAL A 4 47.18 35.07 44.25
N VAL A 5 46.11 35.32 43.49
CA VAL A 5 45.16 36.44 43.40
C VAL A 5 43.89 35.92 42.71
N LEU A 6 42.74 36.44 43.12
CA LEU A 6 41.48 36.33 42.39
C LEU A 6 41.46 37.40 41.30
N SER A 7 41.20 37.01 40.06
CA SER A 7 40.74 37.93 39.02
C SER A 7 39.53 37.32 38.33
N LEU A 8 38.36 37.91 38.60
CA LEU A 8 37.14 37.69 37.84
C LEU A 8 37.37 38.13 36.38
N PHE A 9 36.86 37.33 35.43
CA PHE A 9 36.03 37.87 34.35
C PHE A 9 34.98 36.82 33.99
N ALA A 10 33.74 37.13 34.34
CA ALA A 10 32.57 36.52 33.74
C ALA A 10 32.43 37.06 32.32
N THR A 11 32.13 36.19 31.35
CA THR A 11 31.32 36.54 30.18
C THR A 11 30.72 35.28 29.58
N SER A 12 29.40 35.34 29.42
CA SER A 12 28.56 34.58 28.49
C SER A 12 28.55 33.04 28.59
N LEU A 13 27.61 32.56 29.42
CA LEU A 13 26.79 31.39 29.11
C LEU A 13 26.09 31.62 27.76
N LEU A 14 26.58 30.98 26.70
CA LEU A 14 25.75 30.62 25.56
C LEU A 14 25.66 29.10 25.55
N PHE A 15 24.49 28.63 25.99
CA PHE A 15 24.04 27.27 25.74
C PHE A 15 23.96 27.07 24.23
N SER A 16 24.95 26.43 23.62
CA SER A 16 24.70 25.71 22.39
C SER A 16 23.98 24.43 22.79
N SER A 17 22.65 24.46 22.65
CA SER A 17 21.81 23.27 22.65
C SER A 17 22.51 22.17 21.84
N PRO A 18 22.54 20.91 22.31
CA PRO A 18 22.95 19.82 21.44
C PRO A 18 21.99 19.86 20.25
N VAL A 19 22.53 20.16 19.07
CA VAL A 19 21.86 19.86 17.82
C VAL A 19 21.66 18.35 17.88
N TRP A 20 20.40 17.94 18.03
CA TRP A 20 20.00 16.57 17.80
C TRP A 20 20.34 16.31 16.34
N ALA A 21 21.56 15.80 16.11
CA ALA A 21 21.83 15.00 14.94
C ALA A 21 20.83 13.85 15.07
N THR A 22 19.75 13.94 14.31
CA THR A 22 18.97 12.77 13.94
C THR A 22 19.97 11.85 13.28
N ASP A 23 20.46 10.87 14.02
CA ASP A 23 21.08 9.67 13.49
C ASP A 23 20.00 8.96 12.66
N GLU A 24 19.69 9.48 11.47
CA GLU A 24 19.45 8.59 10.35
C GLU A 24 20.76 7.83 10.16
N LYS A 25 20.94 6.76 10.94
CA LYS A 25 21.84 5.69 10.55
C LYS A 25 21.31 5.20 9.22
N SER A 26 21.85 5.78 8.14
CA SER A 26 21.78 5.19 6.81
C SER A 26 22.30 3.78 6.98
N LYS A 27 21.38 2.81 7.07
CA LYS A 27 21.75 1.40 7.14
C LYS A 27 22.57 1.15 5.88
N LEU A 28 23.83 0.77 6.06
CA LEU A 28 24.67 0.37 4.95
C LEU A 28 23.89 -0.70 4.16
N PRO A 29 23.88 -0.61 2.83
CA PRO A 29 23.13 -1.56 2.01
C PRO A 29 23.66 -2.97 2.29
N ALA A 30 22.74 -3.90 2.50
CA ALA A 30 23.08 -5.31 2.63
C ALA A 30 23.23 -5.94 1.24
N PHE A 31 24.25 -6.76 1.05
CA PHE A 31 24.48 -7.49 -0.21
C PHE A 31 24.95 -8.91 0.06
N TYR A 32 24.75 -9.77 -0.94
CA TYR A 32 25.15 -11.18 -0.90
C TYR A 32 26.50 -11.37 -1.60
N GLU A 33 27.42 -12.10 -0.96
CA GLU A 33 28.73 -12.45 -1.51
C GLU A 33 28.96 -13.97 -1.47
N ASN A 34 29.91 -14.45 -2.28
CA ASN A 34 30.45 -15.82 -2.21
C ASN A 34 29.41 -16.94 -2.37
N GLU A 35 28.38 -16.72 -3.19
CA GLU A 35 27.36 -17.72 -3.47
C GLU A 35 27.95 -18.96 -4.14
N ARG A 36 27.65 -20.12 -3.56
CA ARG A 36 27.97 -21.43 -4.14
C ARG A 36 26.90 -22.45 -3.82
N VAL A 37 26.70 -23.40 -4.73
CA VAL A 37 25.87 -24.59 -4.49
C VAL A 37 26.67 -25.56 -3.61
N VAL A 38 25.99 -26.19 -2.65
CA VAL A 38 26.58 -27.13 -1.69
C VAL A 38 25.79 -28.44 -1.66
N ASP A 39 26.48 -29.55 -1.42
CA ASP A 39 25.86 -30.87 -1.34
C ASP A 39 25.14 -31.04 0.02
N VAL A 40 24.00 -31.73 0.03
CA VAL A 40 23.23 -32.01 1.25
C VAL A 40 24.06 -32.69 2.35
N LYS A 41 25.06 -33.51 1.99
CA LYS A 41 25.97 -34.18 2.93
C LYS A 41 26.90 -33.22 3.66
N GLN A 42 27.07 -32.00 3.16
CA GLN A 42 27.93 -30.97 3.76
C GLN A 42 27.17 -30.09 4.78
N ILE A 43 25.86 -30.33 4.94
CA ILE A 43 24.97 -29.50 5.74
C ILE A 43 24.52 -30.27 6.97
N ASP A 44 24.47 -29.59 8.13
CA ASP A 44 23.87 -30.17 9.34
C ASP A 44 22.41 -30.58 9.03
N PRO A 45 22.03 -31.86 9.24
CA PRO A 45 20.67 -32.34 8.99
C PRO A 45 19.58 -31.53 9.68
N LYS A 46 19.89 -30.86 10.79
CA LYS A 46 18.96 -29.98 11.50
C LYS A 46 18.50 -28.81 10.62
N PHE A 47 19.39 -28.19 9.83
CA PHE A 47 19.01 -27.08 8.96
C PHE A 47 18.05 -27.53 7.86
N LEU A 48 18.33 -28.68 7.26
CA LEU A 48 17.44 -29.26 6.26
C LEU A 48 16.06 -29.60 6.84
N SER A 49 16.02 -30.17 8.05
CA SER A 49 14.77 -30.46 8.75
C SER A 49 13.98 -29.18 9.05
N THR A 50 14.64 -28.14 9.57
CA THR A 50 14.03 -26.82 9.81
C THR A 50 13.45 -26.24 8.52
N ALA A 51 14.22 -26.19 7.43
CA ALA A 51 13.76 -25.68 6.15
C ALA A 51 12.58 -26.50 5.59
N LYS A 52 12.66 -27.84 5.67
CA LYS A 52 11.59 -28.72 5.23
C LYS A 52 10.30 -28.50 6.01
N ASN A 53 10.38 -28.31 7.32
CA ASN A 53 9.21 -28.04 8.14
C ASN A 53 8.59 -26.68 7.79
N GLU A 54 9.41 -25.65 7.62
CA GLU A 54 8.95 -24.29 7.28
C GLU A 54 8.13 -24.26 5.97
N VAL A 55 8.60 -24.93 4.91
CA VAL A 55 7.92 -24.92 3.59
C VAL A 55 6.66 -25.79 3.54
N ASN A 56 6.61 -26.88 4.33
CA ASN A 56 5.51 -27.84 4.25
C ASN A 56 4.41 -27.61 5.29
N GLN A 57 4.62 -26.73 6.29
CA GLN A 57 3.66 -26.53 7.37
C GLN A 57 2.30 -25.96 6.94
N PHE A 58 2.16 -25.43 5.72
CA PHE A 58 0.89 -24.88 5.19
C PHE A 58 0.20 -25.80 4.18
N LEU A 59 0.83 -26.91 3.81
CA LEU A 59 0.31 -27.83 2.82
C LEU A 59 -0.69 -28.82 3.44
N LYS A 60 -1.71 -29.19 2.65
CA LYS A 60 -2.60 -30.31 2.97
C LYS A 60 -1.81 -31.63 2.99
N GLY A 61 -2.29 -32.58 3.81
CA GLY A 61 -1.66 -33.89 3.93
C GLY A 61 -1.43 -34.56 2.57
N GLY A 62 -0.27 -35.20 2.42
CA GLY A 62 0.14 -35.89 1.19
C GLY A 62 0.79 -35.02 0.11
N THR A 63 0.87 -33.70 0.31
CA THR A 63 1.57 -32.77 -0.60
C THR A 63 2.88 -32.32 0.03
N GLN A 64 3.99 -32.38 -0.71
CA GLN A 64 5.30 -31.96 -0.19
C GLN A 64 6.20 -31.41 -1.29
N PHE A 65 6.90 -30.33 -0.96
CA PHE A 65 7.98 -29.78 -1.76
C PHE A 65 9.18 -30.73 -1.81
N GLN A 66 9.85 -30.80 -2.97
CA GLN A 66 11.11 -31.52 -3.16
C GLN A 66 12.28 -30.55 -3.15
N LEU A 67 13.37 -30.93 -2.49
CA LEU A 67 14.58 -30.11 -2.43
C LEU A 67 15.25 -30.12 -3.81
N GLU A 68 15.47 -28.93 -4.38
CA GLU A 68 16.15 -28.78 -5.67
C GLU A 68 17.65 -28.56 -5.45
N LYS A 69 17.99 -27.59 -4.60
CA LYS A 69 19.37 -27.22 -4.34
C LYS A 69 19.53 -26.49 -3.02
N ILE A 70 20.76 -26.54 -2.51
CA ILE A 70 21.19 -25.77 -1.35
C ILE A 70 22.29 -24.81 -1.82
N LYS A 71 22.15 -23.54 -1.47
CA LYS A 71 23.16 -22.51 -1.67
C LYS A 71 23.72 -22.06 -0.33
N LYS A 72 24.99 -21.68 -0.35
CA LYS A 72 25.69 -21.04 0.76
C LYS A 72 26.27 -19.72 0.28
N PHE A 73 26.04 -18.65 1.03
CA PHE A 73 26.56 -17.31 0.74
C PHE A 73 26.74 -16.52 2.04
N GLU A 74 27.36 -15.35 1.94
CA GLU A 74 27.48 -14.41 3.05
C GLU A 74 26.54 -13.22 2.84
N LEU A 75 25.75 -12.89 3.86
CA LEU A 75 25.06 -11.61 3.95
C LEU A 75 26.00 -10.61 4.62
N VAL A 76 26.37 -9.55 3.90
CA VAL A 76 27.31 -8.52 4.35
C VAL A 76 26.57 -7.21 4.57
N GLN A 77 26.69 -6.64 5.78
CA GLN A 77 26.15 -5.33 6.14
C GLN A 77 27.22 -4.53 6.91
N GLY A 78 27.97 -3.70 6.20
CA GLY A 78 29.13 -3.01 6.78
C GLY A 78 30.22 -4.01 7.17
N ILE A 79 30.55 -4.07 8.47
CA ILE A 79 31.52 -5.04 9.01
C ILE A 79 30.88 -6.38 9.40
N ASP A 80 29.56 -6.42 9.51
CA ASP A 80 28.84 -7.63 9.92
C ASP A 80 28.71 -8.58 8.73
N ARG A 81 29.20 -9.81 8.92
CA ARG A 81 29.12 -10.89 7.94
C ARG A 81 28.40 -12.09 8.56
N LYS A 82 27.36 -12.58 7.89
CA LYS A 82 26.57 -13.74 8.33
C LYS A 82 26.60 -14.82 7.25
N GLY A 83 27.04 -16.03 7.60
CA GLY A 83 26.93 -17.19 6.71
C GLY A 83 25.47 -17.64 6.64
N ILE A 84 24.93 -17.74 5.43
CA ILE A 84 23.54 -18.09 5.15
C ILE A 84 23.49 -19.37 4.31
N LEU A 85 22.60 -20.27 4.70
CA LEU A 85 22.16 -21.41 3.90
C LEU A 85 20.79 -21.11 3.30
N SER A 86 20.67 -21.19 1.99
CA SER A 86 19.42 -21.03 1.25
C SER A 86 19.02 -22.36 0.63
N PHE A 87 17.81 -22.82 0.95
CA PHE A 87 17.25 -24.08 0.47
C PHE A 87 16.15 -23.76 -0.52
N ASP A 88 16.35 -24.11 -1.79
CA ASP A 88 15.36 -23.95 -2.86
C ASP A 88 14.61 -25.27 -3.07
N TRP A 89 13.29 -25.18 -3.16
CA TRP A 89 12.39 -26.31 -3.28
C TRP A 89 11.37 -26.09 -4.40
N SER A 90 10.89 -27.19 -4.99
CA SER A 90 9.87 -27.16 -6.04
C SER A 90 8.74 -28.16 -5.80
N LEU A 91 7.58 -27.86 -6.38
CA LEU A 91 6.44 -28.77 -6.49
C LEU A 91 5.71 -28.46 -7.80
N GLY A 92 6.20 -29.02 -8.92
CA GLY A 92 5.72 -28.66 -10.25
C GLY A 92 6.02 -27.19 -10.57
N GLU A 93 4.98 -26.37 -10.73
CA GLU A 93 5.10 -24.92 -10.97
C GLU A 93 5.22 -24.10 -9.67
N GLU A 94 5.09 -24.75 -8.51
CA GLU A 94 5.16 -24.14 -7.19
C GLU A 94 6.62 -24.09 -6.72
N SER A 95 6.96 -23.09 -5.90
CA SER A 95 8.34 -22.92 -5.42
C SER A 95 8.39 -22.45 -3.98
N ALA A 96 9.48 -22.81 -3.29
CA ALA A 96 9.78 -22.30 -1.97
C ALA A 96 11.28 -22.06 -1.79
N THR A 97 11.64 -21.01 -1.06
CA THR A 97 13.01 -20.74 -0.63
C THR A 97 13.02 -20.45 0.86
N VAL A 98 13.96 -21.06 1.59
CA VAL A 98 14.21 -20.78 3.02
C VAL A 98 15.66 -20.41 3.22
N GLU A 99 15.92 -19.26 3.81
CA GLU A 99 17.26 -18.76 4.19
C GLU A 99 17.43 -18.85 5.70
N ILE A 100 18.47 -19.55 6.14
CA ILE A 100 18.81 -19.82 7.54
C ILE A 100 20.22 -19.29 7.83
N GLU A 101 20.37 -18.52 8.91
CA GLU A 101 21.70 -18.13 9.40
C GLU A 101 22.42 -19.32 10.02
N GLU A 102 23.62 -19.66 9.51
CA GLU A 102 24.36 -20.87 9.92
C GLU A 102 24.75 -20.88 11.39
N LYS A 103 25.11 -19.71 11.95
CA LYS A 103 25.60 -19.61 13.32
C LYS A 103 24.50 -19.84 14.35
N THR A 104 23.28 -19.39 14.05
CA THR A 104 22.16 -19.34 15.01
C THR A 104 21.09 -20.38 14.69
N GLY A 105 21.00 -20.84 13.44
CA GLY A 105 19.90 -21.64 12.93
C GLY A 105 18.59 -20.88 12.80
N GLN A 106 18.61 -19.55 12.90
CA GLN A 106 17.43 -18.71 12.74
C GLN A 106 17.02 -18.65 11.27
N ILE A 107 15.72 -18.84 10.99
CA ILE A 107 15.14 -18.53 9.69
C ILE A 107 15.13 -17.01 9.53
N LEU A 108 15.95 -16.52 8.61
CA LEU A 108 16.00 -15.10 8.26
C LEU A 108 14.90 -14.76 7.26
N LYS A 109 14.68 -15.63 6.28
CA LYS A 109 13.68 -15.41 5.24
C LYS A 109 13.09 -16.72 4.78
N ALA A 110 11.80 -16.75 4.54
CA ALA A 110 11.15 -17.86 3.87
C ALA A 110 10.08 -17.31 2.92
N VAL A 111 10.07 -17.80 1.69
CA VAL A 111 9.03 -17.47 0.71
C VAL A 111 8.55 -18.77 0.12
N THR A 112 7.27 -19.08 0.28
CA THR A 112 6.64 -20.28 -0.29
C THR A 112 5.45 -19.85 -1.13
N THR A 113 5.43 -20.23 -2.41
CA THR A 113 4.33 -19.92 -3.35
C THR A 113 3.77 -21.21 -3.91
N PHE A 114 2.47 -21.46 -3.67
CA PHE A 114 1.79 -22.70 -4.05
C PHE A 114 0.33 -22.47 -4.43
N LYS A 115 -0.28 -23.43 -5.11
CA LYS A 115 -1.68 -23.34 -5.51
C LYS A 115 -2.60 -23.38 -4.31
N MET A 116 -3.66 -22.58 -4.34
CA MET A 116 -4.68 -22.51 -3.28
C MET A 116 -5.27 -23.89 -2.99
N GLU A 117 -5.38 -24.79 -3.98
CA GLU A 117 -5.88 -26.15 -3.78
C GLU A 117 -5.02 -26.99 -2.82
N ASN A 118 -3.73 -26.68 -2.68
CA ASN A 118 -2.78 -27.37 -1.81
C ASN A 118 -2.74 -26.82 -0.39
N LEU A 119 -3.39 -25.67 -0.13
CA LEU A 119 -3.58 -25.12 1.21
C LEU A 119 -4.51 -26.01 2.05
N ARG A 120 -4.21 -26.13 3.36
CA ARG A 120 -5.09 -26.82 4.32
C ARG A 120 -6.47 -26.17 4.44
N SER A 121 -7.47 -26.98 4.78
CA SER A 121 -8.89 -26.55 4.84
C SER A 121 -9.17 -25.53 5.94
N ASP A 122 -8.53 -25.66 7.10
CA ASP A 122 -8.62 -24.69 8.21
C ASP A 122 -8.16 -23.29 7.76
N GLN A 123 -7.05 -23.23 7.01
CA GLN A 123 -6.49 -21.98 6.50
C GLN A 123 -7.32 -21.39 5.36
N LYS A 124 -7.89 -22.24 4.50
CA LYS A 124 -8.87 -21.79 3.47
C LYS A 124 -10.08 -21.10 4.12
N GLN A 125 -10.55 -21.61 5.24
CA GLN A 125 -11.70 -21.02 5.94
C GLN A 125 -11.41 -19.62 6.49
N ILE A 126 -10.17 -19.36 6.94
CA ILE A 126 -9.76 -18.04 7.44
C ILE A 126 -9.86 -16.98 6.33
N VAL A 127 -9.27 -17.24 5.17
CA VAL A 127 -9.33 -16.28 4.05
C VAL A 127 -10.75 -16.15 3.50
N GLN A 128 -11.54 -17.23 3.47
CA GLN A 128 -12.94 -17.17 3.07
C GLN A 128 -13.76 -16.25 4.00
N THR A 129 -13.47 -16.28 5.30
CA THR A 129 -14.13 -15.42 6.29
C THR A 129 -13.82 -13.95 6.04
N HIS A 130 -12.54 -13.61 5.86
CA HIS A 130 -12.09 -12.26 5.53
C HIS A 130 -12.67 -11.77 4.20
N TYR A 131 -12.66 -12.62 3.17
CA TYR A 131 -13.26 -12.31 1.87
C TYR A 131 -14.75 -12.00 2.00
N SER A 132 -15.49 -12.79 2.77
CA SER A 132 -16.93 -12.61 2.97
C SER A 132 -17.27 -11.33 3.75
N GLN A 133 -16.38 -10.87 4.63
CA GLN A 133 -16.52 -9.57 5.31
C GLN A 133 -16.36 -8.40 4.34
N ILE A 134 -15.52 -8.56 3.31
CA ILE A 134 -15.30 -7.55 2.28
C ILE A 134 -16.44 -7.54 1.26
N ASN A 135 -16.83 -8.73 0.78
CA ASN A 135 -17.89 -8.89 -0.21
C ASN A 135 -18.56 -10.25 -0.05
N ASN A 136 -19.69 -10.27 0.68
CA ASN A 136 -20.47 -11.49 0.89
C ASN A 136 -21.28 -11.95 -0.34
N LYS A 137 -21.33 -11.14 -1.42
CA LYS A 137 -22.06 -11.46 -2.65
C LYS A 137 -21.17 -12.04 -3.75
N ALA A 138 -19.85 -11.94 -3.62
CA ALA A 138 -18.91 -12.48 -4.61
C ALA A 138 -18.31 -13.80 -4.17
N ASN A 139 -17.94 -14.60 -5.17
CA ASN A 139 -17.18 -15.82 -4.96
C ASN A 139 -15.69 -15.51 -4.92
N MET A 140 -15.02 -16.03 -3.89
CA MET A 140 -13.56 -16.01 -3.81
C MET A 140 -12.97 -16.83 -4.97
N ASN A 141 -12.08 -16.21 -5.74
CA ASN A 141 -11.45 -16.77 -6.94
C ASN A 141 -9.92 -16.78 -6.88
N PHE A 142 -9.34 -16.81 -5.67
CA PHE A 142 -7.90 -16.97 -5.50
C PHE A 142 -7.47 -18.37 -5.92
N ASN A 143 -6.39 -18.47 -6.68
CA ASN A 143 -5.81 -19.75 -7.11
C ASN A 143 -4.36 -19.93 -6.64
N TRP A 144 -3.74 -18.91 -6.06
CA TRP A 144 -2.39 -18.97 -5.50
C TRP A 144 -2.32 -18.38 -4.09
N VAL A 145 -1.37 -18.91 -3.33
CA VAL A 145 -1.00 -18.45 -1.99
C VAL A 145 0.51 -18.21 -1.99
N ARG A 146 0.93 -17.09 -1.41
CA ARG A 146 2.33 -16.80 -1.11
C ARG A 146 2.48 -16.53 0.38
N ILE A 147 3.22 -17.37 1.07
CA ILE A 147 3.64 -17.15 2.46
C ILE A 147 5.00 -16.46 2.43
N THR A 148 5.15 -15.38 3.18
CA THR A 148 6.41 -14.64 3.31
C THR A 148 6.73 -14.44 4.79
N THR A 149 7.86 -14.97 5.21
CA THR A 149 8.53 -14.70 6.47
C THR A 149 9.78 -13.87 6.16
N ASP A 150 9.93 -12.72 6.80
CA ASP A 150 11.13 -11.89 6.73
C ASP A 150 11.48 -11.41 8.13
N ASN A 151 12.66 -11.83 8.59
CA ASN A 151 13.24 -11.51 9.89
C ASN A 151 14.57 -10.77 9.73
N THR A 152 14.92 -10.27 8.53
CA THR A 152 16.20 -9.56 8.31
C THR A 152 16.15 -8.11 8.75
N ASP A 153 14.98 -7.48 8.69
CA ASP A 153 14.77 -6.08 9.04
C ASP A 153 14.26 -5.88 10.47
N GLU A 154 14.22 -4.62 10.92
CA GLU A 154 13.59 -4.23 12.19
C GLU A 154 12.10 -4.56 12.24
N ILE A 155 11.44 -4.53 11.07
CA ILE A 155 10.03 -4.88 10.95
C ILE A 155 9.95 -6.32 10.46
N LYS A 156 9.65 -7.23 11.39
CA LYS A 156 9.40 -8.63 11.06
C LYS A 156 8.11 -8.75 10.25
N VAL A 157 8.18 -9.45 9.14
CA VAL A 157 7.03 -9.76 8.30
C VAL A 157 6.74 -11.25 8.42
N HIS A 158 5.50 -11.61 8.75
CA HIS A 158 5.01 -12.97 8.57
C HIS A 158 3.58 -12.89 8.06
N LYS A 159 3.42 -13.08 6.75
CA LYS A 159 2.14 -12.86 6.09
C LYS A 159 1.81 -13.92 5.05
N ALA A 160 0.53 -14.09 4.83
CA ALA A 160 -0.03 -14.85 3.73
C ALA A 160 -0.71 -13.92 2.74
N SER A 161 -0.29 -13.97 1.48
CA SER A 161 -0.91 -13.28 0.36
C SER A 161 -1.69 -14.30 -0.47
N PHE A 162 -3.00 -14.10 -0.59
CA PHE A 162 -3.90 -14.91 -1.42
C PHE A 162 -4.25 -14.11 -2.65
N PHE A 163 -4.03 -14.66 -3.84
CA PHE A 163 -4.15 -13.88 -5.08
C PHE A 163 -4.49 -14.73 -6.30
N TRP A 164 -4.84 -14.04 -7.39
CA TRP A 164 -4.98 -14.65 -8.72
C TRP A 164 -3.77 -14.29 -9.60
N ALA A 165 -2.97 -15.29 -10.00
CA ALA A 165 -1.67 -15.05 -10.68
C ALA A 165 -1.75 -14.61 -12.15
N ASN A 166 -2.88 -14.85 -12.84
CA ASN A 166 -3.02 -14.57 -14.28
C ASN A 166 -3.94 -13.38 -14.52
N PHE A 167 -3.65 -12.29 -13.83
CA PHE A 167 -4.60 -11.22 -13.69
C PHE A 167 -4.26 -10.04 -14.63
N ASN A 168 -5.15 -9.78 -15.59
CA ASN A 168 -5.03 -8.71 -16.61
C ASN A 168 -5.89 -7.48 -16.24
N GLY A 169 -5.60 -6.77 -15.13
CA GLY A 169 -6.40 -5.59 -14.71
C GLY A 169 -6.00 -4.92 -13.39
N ILE A 170 -6.97 -4.66 -12.49
CA ILE A 170 -6.85 -4.31 -11.03
C ILE A 170 -6.58 -5.49 -10.06
N PRO A 171 -5.40 -5.60 -9.42
CA PRO A 171 -5.00 -6.79 -8.66
C PRO A 171 -6.07 -7.33 -7.72
N ASN A 172 -6.26 -8.65 -7.72
CA ASN A 172 -7.19 -9.33 -6.83
C ASN A 172 -6.45 -10.12 -5.76
N PHE A 173 -6.42 -9.60 -4.53
CA PHE A 173 -5.67 -10.21 -3.44
C PHE A 173 -6.18 -9.83 -2.04
N ILE A 174 -5.80 -10.66 -1.06
CA ILE A 174 -5.86 -10.38 0.37
C ILE A 174 -4.50 -10.73 0.99
N ASP A 175 -3.93 -9.79 1.75
CA ASP A 175 -2.77 -9.98 2.62
C ASP A 175 -3.25 -10.10 4.07
N ILE A 176 -2.89 -11.21 4.73
CA ILE A 176 -3.19 -11.47 6.14
C ILE A 176 -1.88 -11.59 6.91
N ASP A 177 -1.80 -10.88 8.03
CA ASP A 177 -0.76 -11.04 9.03
C ASP A 177 -0.98 -12.37 9.75
N LEU A 178 0.01 -13.26 9.70
CA LEU A 178 -0.10 -14.60 10.27
C LEU A 178 0.15 -14.64 11.79
N PHE A 179 0.74 -13.59 12.38
CA PHE A 179 0.87 -13.49 13.84
C PHE A 179 -0.46 -13.10 14.50
N THR A 180 -1.21 -12.20 13.87
CA THR A 180 -2.43 -11.61 14.43
C THR A 180 -3.71 -12.13 13.80
N GLY A 181 -3.62 -12.77 12.62
CA GLY A 181 -4.76 -13.20 11.81
C GLY A 181 -5.53 -12.04 11.16
N LYS A 182 -5.04 -10.80 11.26
CA LYS A 182 -5.71 -9.60 10.74
C LYS A 182 -5.36 -9.35 9.27
N MET A 183 -6.30 -8.78 8.52
CA MET A 183 -6.01 -8.28 7.17
C MET A 183 -5.08 -7.07 7.24
N ILE A 184 -4.01 -7.10 6.45
CA ILE A 184 -3.05 -5.99 6.30
C ILE A 184 -3.49 -5.09 5.16
N LYS A 185 -3.80 -5.70 4.01
CA LYS A 185 -4.12 -5.01 2.77
C LYS A 185 -4.96 -5.93 1.89
N TYR A 186 -5.84 -5.38 1.09
CA TYR A 186 -6.61 -6.14 0.12
C TYR A 186 -7.03 -5.28 -1.06
N SER A 187 -7.40 -5.94 -2.15
CA SER A 187 -7.95 -5.34 -3.36
C SER A 187 -8.84 -6.38 -4.01
N ILE A 188 -10.16 -6.17 -3.98
CA ILE A 188 -11.18 -7.12 -4.45
C ILE A 188 -12.01 -6.45 -5.55
N PRO A 189 -11.68 -6.67 -6.84
CA PRO A 189 -12.51 -6.21 -7.95
C PRO A 189 -13.81 -7.01 -8.03
N MET A 190 -14.90 -6.36 -8.43
CA MET A 190 -16.22 -6.95 -8.61
C MET A 190 -17.04 -6.18 -9.65
N ASP A 191 -18.11 -6.80 -10.16
CA ASP A 191 -19.14 -6.07 -10.90
C ASP A 191 -19.85 -5.08 -9.96
N ALA A 192 -20.16 -3.88 -10.45
CA ALA A 192 -20.87 -2.87 -9.69
C ALA A 192 -22.24 -3.36 -9.16
N ALA A 193 -22.88 -4.32 -9.84
CA ALA A 193 -24.11 -4.98 -9.38
C ALA A 193 -23.93 -5.75 -8.05
N HIS A 194 -22.71 -6.19 -7.75
CA HIS A 194 -22.39 -6.89 -6.51
C HIS A 194 -21.85 -5.96 -5.41
N ALA A 195 -21.61 -4.69 -5.73
CA ALA A 195 -21.18 -3.70 -4.75
C ALA A 195 -22.33 -3.32 -3.79
N ASP A 196 -21.97 -2.66 -2.69
CA ASP A 196 -22.96 -2.07 -1.79
C ASP A 196 -23.63 -0.87 -2.47
N GLN A 197 -24.96 -0.98 -2.63
CA GLN A 197 -25.79 -0.02 -3.35
C GLN A 197 -25.64 1.41 -2.83
N LYS A 198 -25.44 1.58 -1.51
CA LYS A 198 -25.22 2.89 -0.92
C LYS A 198 -24.05 3.62 -1.58
N TYR A 199 -22.93 2.93 -1.81
CA TYR A 199 -21.73 3.53 -2.40
C TYR A 199 -21.84 3.70 -3.91
N VAL A 200 -22.57 2.81 -4.58
CA VAL A 200 -22.92 2.98 -6.00
C VAL A 200 -23.73 4.25 -6.20
N ASP A 201 -24.71 4.53 -5.33
CA ASP A 201 -25.55 5.73 -5.43
C ASP A 201 -24.77 7.01 -5.13
N LEU A 202 -23.85 6.98 -4.14
CA LEU A 202 -22.93 8.10 -3.89
C LEU A 202 -22.03 8.39 -5.09
N ALA A 203 -21.51 7.35 -5.76
CA ALA A 203 -20.71 7.52 -6.97
C ALA A 203 -21.52 8.13 -8.12
N LYS A 204 -22.77 7.67 -8.33
CA LYS A 204 -23.69 8.24 -9.32
C LYS A 204 -24.01 9.71 -9.02
N GLN A 205 -24.27 10.04 -7.76
CA GLN A 205 -24.52 11.41 -7.35
C GLN A 205 -23.31 12.32 -7.65
N ALA A 206 -22.10 11.87 -7.32
CA ALA A 206 -20.87 12.61 -7.61
C ALA A 206 -20.67 12.84 -9.12
N LEU A 207 -20.90 11.82 -9.95
CA LEU A 207 -20.85 11.92 -11.41
C LEU A 207 -21.90 12.89 -11.96
N SER A 208 -23.14 12.78 -11.50
CA SER A 208 -24.25 13.62 -11.96
C SER A 208 -24.04 15.11 -11.68
N THR A 209 -23.34 15.44 -10.58
CA THR A 209 -22.95 16.81 -10.23
C THR A 209 -22.03 17.45 -11.29
N LEU A 210 -21.32 16.61 -12.05
CA LEU A 210 -20.44 17.01 -13.15
C LEU A 210 -21.11 16.87 -14.52
N GLY A 211 -22.42 16.63 -14.56
CA GLY A 211 -23.16 16.38 -15.80
C GLY A 211 -22.82 15.05 -16.47
N ARG A 212 -22.22 14.10 -15.73
CA ARG A 212 -21.89 12.77 -16.24
C ARG A 212 -23.02 11.78 -15.95
N THR A 213 -23.47 11.08 -16.99
CA THR A 213 -24.52 10.06 -16.93
C THR A 213 -24.00 8.65 -17.21
N SER A 214 -22.68 8.50 -17.30
CA SER A 214 -21.99 7.24 -17.62
C SER A 214 -22.37 6.12 -16.64
N GLN A 215 -22.59 4.93 -17.18
CA GLN A 215 -22.91 3.76 -16.36
C GLN A 215 -21.68 3.29 -15.59
N ILE A 216 -21.82 3.12 -14.28
CA ILE A 216 -20.82 2.44 -13.44
C ILE A 216 -20.85 0.96 -13.81
N LYS A 217 -19.69 0.44 -14.19
CA LYS A 217 -19.53 -0.94 -14.66
C LYS A 217 -18.83 -1.81 -13.62
N GLU A 218 -17.74 -1.31 -13.06
CA GLU A 218 -16.90 -2.09 -12.14
C GLU A 218 -16.82 -1.38 -10.80
N ALA A 219 -16.67 -2.19 -9.76
CA ALA A 219 -16.39 -1.74 -8.42
C ALA A 219 -15.14 -2.44 -7.89
N LEU A 220 -14.46 -1.76 -6.98
CA LEU A 220 -13.26 -2.25 -6.32
C LEU A 220 -13.41 -1.98 -4.83
N ARG A 221 -13.32 -3.02 -4.02
CA ARG A 221 -13.20 -2.84 -2.57
C ARG A 221 -11.74 -3.06 -2.18
N PHE A 222 -11.09 -2.04 -1.64
CA PHE A 222 -9.66 -2.10 -1.35
C PHE A 222 -9.28 -1.38 -0.06
N HIS A 223 -8.17 -1.82 0.55
CA HIS A 223 -7.50 -1.10 1.62
C HIS A 223 -6.23 -0.46 1.06
N GLY A 224 -6.14 0.86 1.09
CA GLY A 224 -5.05 1.57 0.45
C GLY A 224 -4.84 2.98 0.97
N PRO A 225 -3.68 3.58 0.63
CA PRO A 225 -3.33 4.90 1.11
C PRO A 225 -4.24 5.97 0.49
N LEU A 226 -4.63 6.92 1.31
CA LEU A 226 -5.14 8.22 0.88
C LEU A 226 -3.98 9.11 0.44
N ALA A 227 -4.30 10.27 -0.14
CA ALA A 227 -3.30 11.30 -0.45
C ALA A 227 -2.56 11.83 0.81
N SER A 228 -3.10 11.61 2.01
CA SER A 228 -2.43 11.89 3.28
C SER A 228 -1.41 10.82 3.70
N GLY A 229 -1.38 9.66 3.02
CA GLY A 229 -0.53 8.52 3.40
C GLY A 229 -1.16 7.57 4.43
N VAL A 230 -2.26 7.97 5.08
CA VAL A 230 -3.05 7.07 5.93
C VAL A 230 -3.76 6.05 5.04
N SER A 231 -3.68 4.77 5.40
CA SER A 231 -4.43 3.72 4.69
C SER A 231 -5.77 3.49 5.35
N GLU A 232 -6.81 3.39 4.51
CA GLU A 232 -8.14 3.00 4.96
C GLU A 232 -8.87 2.19 3.90
N ASP A 233 -9.99 1.64 4.33
CA ASP A 233 -10.92 0.93 3.48
C ASP A 233 -11.68 1.89 2.55
N GLN A 234 -11.73 1.54 1.28
CA GLN A 234 -12.29 2.38 0.22
C GLN A 234 -13.08 1.56 -0.79
N TRP A 235 -14.09 2.21 -1.37
CA TRP A 235 -14.77 1.77 -2.58
C TRP A 235 -14.23 2.58 -3.77
N GLY A 236 -13.73 1.88 -4.77
CA GLY A 236 -13.43 2.41 -6.10
C GLY A 236 -14.56 2.04 -7.08
N PHE A 237 -14.92 2.95 -7.98
CA PHE A 237 -15.89 2.68 -9.04
C PHE A 237 -15.33 3.17 -10.37
N SER A 238 -15.46 2.36 -11.42
CA SER A 238 -15.12 2.75 -12.80
C SER A 238 -16.37 2.80 -13.68
N THR A 239 -16.44 3.79 -14.55
CA THR A 239 -17.51 3.88 -15.56
C THR A 239 -17.08 3.19 -16.85
N GLN A 240 -18.04 2.90 -17.73
CA GLN A 240 -17.76 2.39 -19.09
C GLN A 240 -16.86 3.34 -19.89
N ASP A 241 -17.01 4.64 -19.64
CA ASP A 241 -16.19 5.68 -20.25
C ASP A 241 -14.81 5.80 -19.57
N GLY A 242 -14.52 5.01 -18.54
CA GLY A 242 -13.24 4.98 -17.82
C GLY A 242 -13.03 6.13 -16.82
N ASP A 243 -14.10 6.82 -16.41
CA ASP A 243 -14.07 7.67 -15.23
C ASP A 243 -13.87 6.82 -13.98
N TYR A 244 -13.28 7.40 -12.94
CA TYR A 244 -12.94 6.69 -11.72
C TYR A 244 -13.27 7.52 -10.47
N ILE A 245 -13.88 6.88 -9.48
CA ILE A 245 -14.33 7.50 -8.23
C ILE A 245 -13.84 6.67 -7.05
N ASN A 246 -13.25 7.31 -6.03
CA ASN A 246 -12.95 6.68 -4.74
C ASN A 246 -13.80 7.27 -3.63
N ILE A 247 -14.32 6.41 -2.78
CA ILE A 247 -15.19 6.75 -1.64
C ILE A 247 -14.70 6.02 -0.40
N GLY A 248 -14.59 6.72 0.72
CA GLY A 248 -14.24 6.11 2.01
C GLY A 248 -15.32 5.14 2.48
N ALA A 249 -14.93 3.93 2.81
CA ALA A 249 -15.83 2.89 3.27
C ALA A 249 -16.51 3.21 4.60
N LYS A 250 -15.78 3.84 5.51
CA LYS A 250 -16.29 4.19 6.84
C LYS A 250 -17.02 5.54 6.80
N THR A 251 -16.45 6.47 6.06
CA THR A 251 -16.90 7.87 6.04
C THR A 251 -18.03 8.13 5.05
N GLY A 252 -18.15 7.31 4.00
CA GLY A 252 -19.03 7.60 2.86
C GLY A 252 -18.62 8.83 2.06
N ARG A 253 -17.45 9.42 2.33
CA ARG A 253 -16.98 10.64 1.67
C ARG A 253 -16.28 10.30 0.37
N VAL A 254 -16.56 11.05 -0.68
CA VAL A 254 -15.79 10.98 -1.93
C VAL A 254 -14.40 11.56 -1.66
N TYR A 255 -13.34 10.83 -2.00
CA TYR A 255 -11.96 11.30 -1.85
C TYR A 255 -11.32 11.70 -3.16
N SER A 256 -11.72 11.05 -4.25
CA SER A 256 -11.25 11.43 -5.56
C SER A 256 -12.27 11.12 -6.63
N LEU A 257 -12.31 11.99 -7.62
CA LEU A 257 -13.02 11.77 -8.87
C LEU A 257 -12.08 12.16 -10.00
N VAL A 258 -11.90 11.26 -10.96
CA VAL A 258 -11.03 11.43 -12.14
C VAL A 258 -11.85 11.06 -13.37
N LEU A 259 -11.99 11.99 -14.30
CA LEU A 259 -12.73 11.76 -15.54
C LEU A 259 -11.77 11.34 -16.65
N ARG A 260 -12.17 10.35 -17.46
CA ARG A 260 -11.42 10.00 -18.67
C ARG A 260 -11.63 11.09 -19.71
N TYR A 261 -10.57 11.35 -20.47
CA TYR A 261 -10.60 12.29 -21.57
C TYR A 261 -11.59 11.84 -22.65
N ASN A 262 -12.49 12.74 -23.04
CA ASN A 262 -12.99 12.80 -24.41
C ASN A 262 -12.24 13.98 -25.07
N ASP A 263 -11.84 13.84 -26.33
CA ASP A 263 -10.94 14.74 -27.05
C ASP A 263 -11.25 16.24 -26.88
N PHE A 264 -10.20 17.07 -26.86
CA PHE A 264 -10.31 18.52 -26.66
C PHE A 264 -9.56 19.35 -27.70
N ASP A 265 -10.34 20.16 -28.40
CA ASP A 265 -9.92 21.36 -29.10
C ASP A 265 -9.49 22.47 -28.11
N TRP A 266 -8.55 23.30 -28.55
CA TRP A 266 -8.14 24.52 -27.85
C TRP A 266 -9.37 25.42 -27.55
N PRO A 267 -9.40 26.12 -26.41
CA PRO A 267 -10.45 27.12 -26.15
C PRO A 267 -10.27 28.36 -27.00
N ASP A 268 -11.37 28.83 -27.59
CA ASP A 268 -11.47 30.20 -28.13
C ASP A 268 -11.51 31.26 -27.00
N LYS A 269 -11.84 30.87 -25.75
CA LYS A 269 -11.88 31.77 -24.57
C LYS A 269 -11.57 31.05 -23.25
N LYS A 270 -10.69 31.64 -22.41
CA LYS A 270 -10.35 31.17 -21.04
C LYS A 270 -11.40 31.70 -20.05
N ILE A 271 -11.89 30.85 -19.14
CA ILE A 271 -12.76 31.29 -18.03
C ILE A 271 -11.96 32.08 -16.97
N SER A 272 -12.64 32.95 -16.22
CA SER A 272 -11.99 33.76 -15.18
C SER A 272 -11.66 32.93 -13.93
N ASP A 273 -10.67 33.37 -13.16
CA ASP A 273 -10.29 32.70 -11.90
C ASP A 273 -11.42 32.68 -10.85
N SER A 274 -12.23 33.74 -10.80
CA SER A 274 -13.40 33.79 -9.91
C SER A 274 -14.44 32.73 -10.30
N GLU A 275 -14.63 32.53 -11.61
CA GLU A 275 -15.53 31.51 -12.13
C GLU A 275 -15.02 30.09 -11.84
N VAL A 276 -13.71 29.85 -11.97
CA VAL A 276 -13.07 28.59 -11.58
C VAL A 276 -13.33 28.30 -10.10
N THR A 277 -13.02 29.25 -9.21
CA THR A 277 -13.19 29.06 -7.76
C THR A 277 -14.65 28.78 -7.42
N LYS A 278 -15.60 29.51 -8.04
CA LYS A 278 -17.03 29.28 -7.84
C LYS A 278 -17.45 27.87 -8.28
N LYS A 279 -17.00 27.41 -9.46
CA LYS A 279 -17.26 26.06 -9.97
C LYS A 279 -16.67 24.99 -9.05
N ALA A 280 -15.41 25.16 -8.61
CA ALA A 280 -14.76 24.25 -7.68
C ALA A 280 -15.53 24.12 -6.37
N ASN A 281 -15.95 25.26 -5.77
CA ASN A 281 -16.70 25.29 -4.52
C ASN A 281 -18.05 24.57 -4.62
N ILE A 282 -18.83 24.83 -5.67
CA ILE A 282 -20.12 24.13 -5.89
C ILE A 282 -19.94 22.61 -5.93
N ILE A 283 -18.82 22.14 -6.47
CA ILE A 283 -18.58 20.71 -6.67
C ILE A 283 -18.02 20.07 -5.42
N LEU A 284 -17.13 20.75 -4.69
CA LEU A 284 -16.71 20.32 -3.36
C LEU A 284 -17.91 20.19 -2.41
N GLU A 285 -18.88 21.09 -2.51
CA GLU A 285 -20.13 21.00 -1.77
C GLU A 285 -20.98 19.81 -2.22
N LYS A 286 -21.36 19.78 -3.50
CA LYS A 286 -22.38 18.84 -4.00
C LYS A 286 -21.88 17.41 -4.19
N ALA A 287 -20.65 17.23 -4.66
CA ALA A 287 -20.09 15.91 -4.94
C ALA A 287 -19.26 15.35 -3.78
N PHE A 288 -18.60 16.22 -3.00
CA PHE A 288 -17.72 15.80 -1.90
C PHE A 288 -18.36 16.00 -0.51
N GLY A 289 -19.54 16.62 -0.44
CA GLY A 289 -20.26 16.86 0.82
C GLY A 289 -19.50 17.80 1.77
N MET A 290 -18.67 18.68 1.22
CA MET A 290 -17.81 19.55 2.00
C MET A 290 -18.39 20.96 2.10
N ASN A 291 -18.30 21.58 3.26
CA ASN A 291 -18.65 23.00 3.37
C ASN A 291 -17.70 23.85 2.51
N SER A 292 -18.19 24.30 1.36
CA SER A 292 -17.37 25.05 0.39
C SER A 292 -17.03 26.47 0.85
N ASN A 293 -17.74 26.98 1.86
CA ASN A 293 -17.45 28.29 2.46
C ASN A 293 -16.16 28.28 3.28
N GLU A 294 -15.66 27.09 3.62
CA GLU A 294 -14.39 26.92 4.34
C GLU A 294 -13.18 26.78 3.41
N PHE A 295 -13.40 26.57 2.10
CA PHE A 295 -12.30 26.43 1.14
C PHE A 295 -11.91 27.77 0.54
N THR A 296 -10.64 28.13 0.71
CA THR A 296 -10.03 29.31 0.11
C THR A 296 -8.95 28.90 -0.91
N PRO A 297 -8.77 29.63 -2.02
CA PRO A 297 -7.68 29.33 -2.93
C PRO A 297 -6.31 29.58 -2.27
N ALA A 298 -5.50 28.54 -2.12
CA ALA A 298 -4.14 28.64 -1.59
C ALA A 298 -3.12 28.95 -2.71
N THR A 299 -3.24 28.27 -3.86
CA THR A 299 -2.35 28.46 -5.02
C THR A 299 -3.10 28.24 -6.33
N LYS A 300 -2.82 29.08 -7.35
CA LYS A 300 -3.46 29.03 -8.68
C LYS A 300 -2.44 28.79 -9.80
N GLU A 301 -2.83 27.95 -10.77
CA GLU A 301 -2.19 27.66 -12.06
C GLU A 301 -0.77 27.05 -11.99
N ILE A 302 -0.65 25.77 -12.40
CA ILE A 302 0.65 25.07 -12.47
C ILE A 302 1.08 24.77 -13.93
N LYS A 303 0.23 24.85 -14.97
CA LYS A 303 0.59 24.42 -16.36
C LYS A 303 -0.19 25.12 -17.50
N HIS A 304 0.33 25.00 -18.73
CA HIS A 304 -0.15 25.71 -19.93
C HIS A 304 -1.50 25.25 -20.54
N ARG A 305 -1.91 23.98 -20.38
CA ARG A 305 -3.15 23.43 -20.99
C ARG A 305 -4.32 23.22 -20.01
N TYR A 306 -4.01 23.08 -18.72
CA TYR A 306 -4.98 22.87 -17.64
C TYR A 306 -4.67 23.82 -16.49
N GLY A 307 -5.71 24.35 -15.84
CA GLY A 307 -5.56 25.00 -14.56
C GLY A 307 -5.59 23.95 -13.45
N SER A 308 -4.49 23.83 -12.71
CA SER A 308 -4.47 23.15 -11.42
C SER A 308 -4.69 24.18 -10.33
N TYR A 309 -5.70 23.99 -9.49
CA TYR A 309 -6.08 24.88 -8.42
C TYR A 309 -6.00 24.13 -7.10
N ILE A 310 -5.38 24.76 -6.10
CA ILE A 310 -5.26 24.23 -4.75
C ILE A 310 -6.21 25.05 -3.88
N MET A 311 -7.18 24.38 -3.29
CA MET A 311 -8.12 24.95 -2.33
C MET A 311 -7.80 24.37 -0.95
N GLU A 312 -7.74 25.20 0.08
CA GLU A 312 -7.37 24.81 1.43
C GLU A 312 -8.40 25.31 2.45
N LYS A 313 -8.63 24.49 3.48
CA LYS A 313 -9.41 24.84 4.66
C LYS A 313 -8.51 25.27 5.81
N GLU A 314 -9.09 25.99 6.77
CA GLU A 314 -8.42 26.30 8.05
C GLU A 314 -7.95 25.04 8.79
N ASP A 315 -8.69 23.94 8.67
CA ASP A 315 -8.34 22.67 9.28
C ASP A 315 -7.18 21.95 8.58
N GLY A 316 -6.61 22.51 7.51
CA GLY A 316 -5.50 21.97 6.70
C GLY A 316 -5.90 20.91 5.66
N THR A 317 -7.19 20.64 5.45
CA THR A 317 -7.68 19.82 4.33
C THR A 317 -7.41 20.53 3.02
N VAL A 318 -6.82 19.83 2.05
CA VAL A 318 -6.47 20.37 0.74
C VAL A 318 -7.26 19.66 -0.37
N ALA A 319 -7.87 20.43 -1.26
CA ALA A 319 -8.47 19.93 -2.49
C ALA A 319 -7.65 20.37 -3.71
N TYR A 320 -7.17 19.40 -4.47
CA TYR A 320 -6.53 19.61 -5.77
C TYR A 320 -7.59 19.48 -6.85
N VAL A 321 -7.88 20.60 -7.52
CA VAL A 321 -8.90 20.70 -8.58
C VAL A 321 -8.19 20.94 -9.91
N HIS A 322 -8.28 19.98 -10.81
CA HIS A 322 -7.77 20.08 -12.17
C HIS A 322 -8.93 20.37 -13.12
N MET A 323 -8.82 21.48 -13.85
CA MET A 323 -9.87 22.00 -14.74
C MET A 323 -9.28 22.44 -16.07
N THR A 324 -10.01 22.26 -17.17
CA THR A 324 -9.67 22.82 -18.48
C THR A 324 -9.78 24.34 -18.44
N LYS A 325 -9.11 25.04 -19.36
CA LYS A 325 -9.27 26.50 -19.51
C LYS A 325 -10.69 26.92 -19.95
N LYS A 326 -11.51 25.97 -20.45
CA LYS A 326 -12.96 26.13 -20.73
C LYS A 326 -13.83 26.01 -19.48
N GLY A 327 -13.26 25.52 -18.38
CA GLY A 327 -13.98 25.34 -17.11
C GLY A 327 -14.57 23.96 -16.89
N GLU A 328 -14.13 22.94 -17.64
CA GLU A 328 -14.55 21.56 -17.42
C GLU A 328 -13.61 20.88 -16.43
N ILE A 329 -14.18 20.13 -15.48
CA ILE A 329 -13.36 19.44 -14.48
C ILE A 329 -12.81 18.15 -15.06
N GLN A 330 -11.53 17.94 -14.80
CA GLN A 330 -10.83 16.73 -15.16
C GLN A 330 -10.69 15.82 -13.95
N SER A 331 -10.26 16.37 -12.82
CA SER A 331 -10.17 15.61 -11.59
C SER A 331 -10.23 16.49 -10.36
N ILE A 332 -10.74 15.93 -9.28
CA ILE A 332 -10.67 16.50 -7.95
C ILE A 332 -10.11 15.43 -7.02
N ARG A 333 -9.11 15.79 -6.22
CA ARG A 333 -8.52 14.92 -5.20
C ARG A 333 -8.49 15.65 -3.87
N ILE A 334 -9.01 14.99 -2.84
CA ILE A 334 -8.99 15.46 -1.47
C ILE A 334 -7.80 14.84 -0.76
N LYS A 335 -7.00 15.71 -0.14
CA LYS A 335 -5.99 15.35 0.83
C LYS A 335 -6.50 15.79 2.21
N PRO A 336 -7.00 14.88 3.05
CA PRO A 336 -7.41 15.22 4.40
C PRO A 336 -6.19 15.67 5.20
N THR A 337 -6.43 16.47 6.24
CA THR A 337 -5.33 17.01 7.04
C THR A 337 -4.49 15.95 7.70
N TYR A 338 -3.18 16.16 7.70
CA TYR A 338 -2.27 15.54 8.65
C TYR A 338 -2.51 16.13 10.05
N PHE A 339 -3.45 15.64 10.85
CA PHE A 339 -3.37 15.91 12.28
C PHE A 339 -3.58 14.65 13.13
N LYS A 340 -2.46 14.32 13.79
CA LYS A 340 -2.21 13.50 14.97
C LYS A 340 -2.78 12.08 14.95
N GLN A 341 -1.87 11.13 14.72
CA GLN A 341 -1.91 9.87 15.44
C GLN A 341 -2.13 10.23 16.93
N GLU A 342 -3.29 9.86 17.47
CA GLU A 342 -3.48 9.78 18.92
C GLU A 342 -2.58 8.70 19.51
#